data_AF-A0AA51M8J7-F1
#
_entry.id   AF-A0AA51M8J7-F1
#
_cell.length_a   1.000
_cell.length_b   1.000
_cell.length_c   1.000
_cell.angle_alpha   90.00
_cell.angle_beta   90.00
_cell.angle_gamma   90.00
#
_symmetry.space_group_name_H-M   'P 1'
#
loop_
_entity.id
_entity.type
_entity.pdbx_description
1 polymer ?
#
loop_
_entity_poly.entity_id
_entity_poly.type
_entity_poly.pdbx_seq_one_letter_code
_entity_poly.pdbx_strand_id
1 'polypeptide(L)'
;MPKLCPTCGEPLQAENAEICPGCGVRIQPPPVTRELRSPLLAAILSFFFVGWGQWYNGKTYEGLKFIGAFYGSYIFLAFLLYLATTDMPFIVLFAIFFFIIPLAIWIYGMYDAYKGAEKINNGEEIFSGKSVLFWLPVVLLGIVLILTLSAIFLVLSLH
;
A
#
# COMPACT_ATOMS: atom_id res chain seq x y z
N MET A 1 7.46 -16.79 -45.82
CA MET A 1 7.33 -15.52 -46.56
C MET A 1 7.42 -14.39 -45.55
N PRO A 2 8.15 -13.30 -45.82
CA PRO A 2 8.21 -12.16 -44.90
C PRO A 2 6.82 -11.51 -44.77
N LYS A 3 6.45 -11.09 -43.56
CA LYS A 3 5.24 -10.27 -43.36
C LYS A 3 5.45 -8.91 -44.04
N LEU A 4 4.41 -8.40 -44.69
CA LEU A 4 4.42 -7.09 -45.34
C LEU A 4 3.77 -6.06 -44.41
N CYS A 5 4.26 -4.82 -44.47
CA CYS A 5 3.64 -3.69 -43.79
C CYS A 5 2.22 -3.45 -44.36
N PRO A 6 1.17 -3.38 -43.52
CA PRO A 6 -0.21 -3.16 -43.99
C PRO A 6 -0.44 -1.74 -44.54
N THR A 7 0.44 -0.79 -44.21
CA THR A 7 0.30 0.62 -44.61
C THR A 7 1.02 0.93 -45.92
N CYS A 8 2.24 0.43 -46.12
CA CYS A 8 3.07 0.77 -47.27
C CYS A 8 3.59 -0.42 -48.08
N GLY A 9 3.31 -1.67 -47.67
CA GLY A 9 3.73 -2.87 -48.39
C GLY A 9 5.20 -3.27 -48.24
N GLU A 10 6.01 -2.54 -47.47
CA GLU A 10 7.43 -2.87 -47.25
C GLU A 10 7.59 -4.22 -46.52
N PRO A 11 8.51 -5.12 -46.94
CA PRO A 11 8.81 -6.35 -46.22
C PRO A 11 9.45 -6.07 -44.85
N LEU A 12 8.88 -6.68 -43.80
CA LEU A 12 9.40 -6.55 -42.44
C LEU A 12 10.62 -7.45 -42.25
N GLN A 13 11.70 -6.86 -41.71
CA GLN A 13 12.97 -7.56 -41.46
C GLN A 13 12.85 -8.64 -40.37
N ALA A 14 11.91 -8.48 -39.45
CA ALA A 14 11.60 -9.42 -38.38
C ALA A 14 10.09 -9.65 -38.31
N GLU A 15 9.68 -10.85 -37.91
CA GLU A 15 8.27 -11.18 -37.74
C GLU A 15 7.59 -10.31 -36.67
N ASN A 16 8.38 -9.85 -35.70
CA ASN A 16 7.99 -8.96 -34.59
C ASN A 16 8.60 -7.55 -34.74
N ALA A 17 8.69 -7.00 -35.95
CA ALA A 17 9.12 -5.61 -36.13
C ALA A 17 8.16 -4.63 -35.42
N GLU A 18 8.70 -3.73 -34.58
CA GLU A 18 7.91 -2.68 -33.92
C GLU A 18 7.59 -1.51 -34.85
N ILE A 19 8.54 -1.15 -35.71
CA ILE A 19 8.47 -0.01 -36.63
C ILE A 19 8.81 -0.50 -38.04
N CYS A 20 8.05 -0.05 -39.03
CA CYS A 20 8.33 -0.31 -40.44
C CYS A 20 9.54 0.53 -40.93
N PRO A 21 10.55 -0.07 -41.58
CA PRO A 21 11.72 0.67 -42.06
C PRO A 21 11.43 1.61 -43.24
N GLY A 22 10.34 1.37 -44.00
CA GLY A 22 9.99 2.17 -45.18
C GLY A 22 9.20 3.44 -44.85
N CYS A 23 8.10 3.31 -44.10
CA CYS A 23 7.20 4.44 -43.81
C CYS A 23 7.21 4.90 -42.34
N GLY A 24 7.89 4.19 -41.45
CA GLY A 24 7.96 4.54 -40.02
C GLY A 24 6.70 4.26 -39.20
N VAL A 25 5.66 3.64 -39.78
CA VAL A 25 4.47 3.25 -39.02
C VAL A 25 4.82 2.20 -37.97
N ARG A 26 4.27 2.35 -36.75
CA ARG A 26 4.33 1.29 -35.73
C ARG A 26 3.43 0.13 -36.14
N ILE A 27 4.00 -1.06 -36.22
CA ILE A 27 3.27 -2.30 -36.57
C ILE A 27 2.72 -2.96 -35.32
N GLN A 28 3.47 -2.91 -34.23
CA GLN A 28 3.00 -3.43 -32.94
C GLN A 28 2.32 -2.32 -32.14
N PRO A 29 1.11 -2.58 -31.60
CA PRO A 29 0.57 -1.71 -30.57
C PRO A 29 1.56 -1.68 -29.39
N PRO A 30 1.64 -0.56 -28.64
CA PRO A 30 2.44 -0.53 -27.43
C PRO A 30 2.05 -1.72 -26.54
N PRO A 31 3.01 -2.34 -25.82
CA PRO A 31 2.70 -3.44 -24.93
C PRO A 31 1.55 -3.01 -24.01
N VAL A 32 0.48 -3.81 -23.98
CA VAL A 32 -0.66 -3.54 -23.11
C VAL A 32 -0.14 -3.66 -21.68
N THR A 33 0.05 -2.53 -21.01
CA THR A 33 0.41 -2.49 -19.59
C THR A 33 -0.80 -2.96 -18.80
N ARG A 34 -0.88 -4.25 -18.53
CA ARG A 34 -1.87 -4.78 -17.61
C ARG A 34 -1.49 -4.27 -16.23
N GLU A 35 -2.31 -3.43 -15.62
CA GLU A 35 -2.11 -3.04 -14.23
C GLU A 35 -2.15 -4.29 -13.35
N LEU A 36 -1.01 -4.65 -12.76
CA LEU A 36 -0.94 -5.76 -11.79
C LEU A 36 -1.62 -5.36 -10.49
N ARG A 37 -1.63 -4.06 -10.16
CA ARG A 37 -2.09 -3.50 -8.90
C ARG A 37 -2.87 -2.21 -9.10
N SER A 38 -3.83 -1.97 -8.21
CA SER A 38 -4.55 -0.70 -8.15
C SER A 38 -3.87 0.22 -7.12
N PRO A 39 -3.29 1.36 -7.53
CA PRO A 39 -2.69 2.32 -6.61
C PRO A 39 -3.68 2.91 -5.61
N LEU A 40 -4.89 3.24 -6.07
CA LEU A 40 -5.94 3.75 -5.20
C LEU A 40 -6.35 2.72 -4.14
N LEU A 41 -6.48 1.44 -4.52
CA LEU A 41 -6.79 0.39 -3.56
C LEU A 41 -5.67 0.25 -2.51
N ALA A 42 -4.41 0.31 -2.93
CA ALA A 42 -3.28 0.27 -1.99
C ALA A 42 -3.34 1.43 -0.98
N ALA A 43 -3.65 2.64 -1.42
CA ALA A 43 -3.84 3.80 -0.54
C ALA A 43 -5.02 3.63 0.43
N ILE A 44 -6.18 3.18 -0.06
CA ILE A 44 -7.39 2.96 0.75
C ILE A 44 -7.14 1.90 1.83
N LEU A 45 -6.42 0.83 1.49
CA LEU A 45 -6.04 -0.18 2.48
C LEU A 45 -5.17 0.44 3.58
N SER A 46 -4.15 1.24 3.21
CA SER A 46 -3.32 1.95 4.19
C SER A 46 -4.07 3.01 5.01
N PHE A 47 -5.14 3.61 4.45
CA PHE A 47 -6.03 4.51 5.18
C PHE A 47 -6.71 3.77 6.33
N PHE A 48 -7.37 2.63 6.06
CA PHE A 48 -8.07 1.88 7.09
C PHE A 48 -7.13 1.21 8.10
N PHE A 49 -5.98 0.72 7.63
CA PHE A 49 -4.97 0.09 8.48
C PHE A 49 -3.58 0.47 8.00
N VAL A 50 -2.83 1.17 8.85
CA VAL A 50 -1.45 1.57 8.55
C VAL A 50 -0.61 0.34 8.14
N GLY A 51 0.16 0.47 7.06
CA GLY A 51 0.99 -0.62 6.52
C GLY A 51 0.24 -1.68 5.67
N TRP A 52 -1.09 -1.62 5.56
CA TRP A 52 -1.86 -2.64 4.84
C TRP A 52 -1.69 -2.58 3.32
N GLY A 53 -1.61 -1.37 2.75
CA GLY A 53 -1.34 -1.17 1.32
C GLY A 53 0.02 -1.73 0.89
N GLN A 54 1.04 -1.63 1.74
CA GLN A 54 2.35 -2.24 1.52
C GLN A 54 2.24 -3.78 1.46
N TRP A 55 1.46 -4.39 2.35
CA TRP A 55 1.17 -5.83 2.31
C TRP A 55 0.38 -6.25 1.07
N TYR A 56 -0.54 -5.41 0.61
CA TYR A 56 -1.22 -5.59 -0.68
C TYR A 56 -0.21 -5.59 -1.84
N ASN A 57 0.79 -4.72 -1.82
CA ASN A 57 1.87 -4.65 -2.80
C ASN A 57 2.93 -5.76 -2.66
N GLY A 58 2.82 -6.63 -1.66
CA GLY A 58 3.81 -7.69 -1.41
C GLY A 58 5.02 -7.27 -0.57
N LYS A 59 5.04 -6.03 -0.09
CA LYS A 59 6.14 -5.45 0.66
C LYS A 59 5.94 -5.64 2.16
N THR A 60 6.16 -6.88 2.62
CA THR A 60 5.93 -7.29 4.02
C THR A 60 6.68 -6.40 5.02
N TYR A 61 7.99 -6.22 4.81
CA TYR A 61 8.83 -5.45 5.73
C TYR A 61 8.50 -3.95 5.73
N GLU A 62 8.11 -3.39 4.59
CA GLU A 62 7.67 -1.98 4.54
C GLU A 62 6.39 -1.76 5.34
N GLY A 63 5.40 -2.66 5.19
CA GLY A 63 4.19 -2.61 6.02
C GLY A 63 4.51 -2.68 7.51
N LEU A 64 5.42 -3.58 7.92
CA LEU A 64 5.86 -3.68 9.32
C LEU A 64 6.57 -2.42 9.81
N LYS A 65 7.41 -1.77 8.99
CA LYS A 65 8.04 -0.49 9.34
C LYS A 65 7.00 0.59 9.61
N PHE A 66 5.99 0.72 8.76
CA PHE A 66 4.92 1.71 8.94
C PHE A 66 4.08 1.43 10.18
N ILE A 67 3.71 0.17 10.42
CA ILE A 67 3.01 -0.27 11.64
C ILE A 67 3.84 0.05 12.87
N GLY A 68 5.10 -0.38 12.90
CA GLY A 68 6.00 -0.16 14.03
C GLY A 68 6.25 1.32 14.30
N ALA A 69 6.47 2.13 13.26
CA ALA A 69 6.65 3.57 13.40
C ALA A 69 5.38 4.26 13.91
N PHE A 70 4.20 3.90 13.39
CA PHE A 70 2.93 4.47 13.81
C PHE A 70 2.62 4.15 15.27
N TYR A 71 2.52 2.87 15.64
CA TYR A 71 2.21 2.47 17.01
C TYR A 71 3.35 2.80 17.99
N GLY A 72 4.61 2.69 17.56
CA GLY A 72 5.77 3.11 18.34
C GLY A 72 5.73 4.60 18.66
N SER A 73 5.31 5.45 17.72
CA SER A 73 5.14 6.89 17.99
C SER A 73 4.02 7.17 19.00
N TYR A 74 2.93 6.41 19.00
CA TYR A 74 1.89 6.51 20.04
C TYR A 74 2.36 6.03 21.41
N ILE A 75 3.11 4.92 21.47
CA ILE A 75 3.69 4.41 22.72
C ILE A 75 4.67 5.45 23.29
N PHE A 76 5.51 6.02 22.43
CA PHE A 76 6.45 7.07 22.84
C PHE A 76 5.73 8.34 23.30
N LEU A 77 4.68 8.77 22.59
CA LEU A 77 3.85 9.89 23.01
C LEU A 77 3.18 9.64 24.37
N ALA A 78 2.63 8.44 24.59
CA ALA A 78 2.04 8.07 25.88
C ALA A 78 3.07 8.08 27.01
N PHE A 79 4.30 7.63 26.74
CA PHE A 79 5.42 7.73 27.68
C PHE A 79 5.77 9.19 28.01
N LEU A 80 5.85 10.08 27.00
CA LEU A 80 6.08 11.51 27.23
C LEU A 80 4.97 12.14 28.06
N LEU A 81 3.71 11.81 27.79
CA LEU A 81 2.56 12.30 28.56
C LEU A 81 2.60 11.78 30.01
N TYR A 82 3.01 10.53 30.24
CA TYR A 82 3.22 10.01 31.58
C TYR A 82 4.31 10.79 32.32
N LEU A 83 5.47 11.03 31.72
CA LEU A 83 6.53 11.85 32.32
C LEU A 83 6.10 13.30 32.55
N ALA A 84 5.20 13.84 31.74
CA ALA A 84 4.66 15.18 31.95
C ALA A 84 3.81 15.29 33.23
N THR A 85 3.32 14.18 33.79
CA THR A 85 2.59 14.17 35.08
C THR A 85 3.53 14.27 36.29
N THR A 86 4.83 14.04 36.13
CA THR A 86 5.81 14.11 37.23
C THR A 86 6.45 15.50 37.28
N ASP A 87 5.72 16.54 37.71
CA ASP A 87 6.18 17.92 38.00
C ASP A 87 7.18 18.56 37.00
N MET A 88 7.20 18.10 35.74
CA MET A 88 8.13 18.51 34.69
C MET A 88 7.35 19.24 33.58
N PRO A 89 6.99 20.53 33.77
CA PRO A 89 6.06 21.25 32.90
C PRO A 89 6.59 21.45 31.46
N PHE A 90 7.90 21.39 31.24
CA PHE A 90 8.52 21.55 29.93
C PHE A 90 8.19 20.40 28.96
N ILE A 91 7.84 19.21 29.45
CA ILE A 91 7.58 18.01 28.61
C ILE A 91 6.25 18.11 27.86
N VAL A 92 5.27 18.85 28.40
CA VAL A 92 3.95 19.04 27.76
C VAL A 92 4.07 19.72 26.40
N LEU A 93 4.94 20.73 26.29
CA LEU A 93 5.19 21.44 25.03
C LEU A 93 5.76 20.49 23.97
N PHE A 94 6.71 19.62 24.35
CA PHE A 94 7.26 18.61 23.45
C PHE A 94 6.21 17.58 23.03
N ALA A 95 5.36 17.11 23.94
CA ALA A 95 4.32 16.12 23.63
C ALA A 95 3.35 16.60 22.54
N ILE A 96 3.03 17.90 22.48
CA ILE A 96 2.16 18.49 21.44
C ILE A 96 2.80 18.35 20.04
N PHE A 97 4.12 18.59 19.92
CA PHE A 97 4.82 18.40 18.65
C PHE A 97 4.85 16.93 18.21
N PHE A 98 4.97 16.00 19.16
CA PHE A 98 4.96 14.56 18.88
C PHE A 98 3.59 14.03 18.45
N PHE A 99 2.50 14.80 18.65
CA PHE A 99 1.16 14.43 18.18
C PHE A 99 1.03 14.44 16.64
N ILE A 100 1.84 15.26 15.96
CA ILE A 100 1.81 15.40 14.49
C ILE A 100 2.51 14.22 13.79
N ILE A 101 3.49 13.61 14.45
CA ILE A 101 4.32 12.53 13.91
C ILE A 101 3.50 11.30 13.47
N PRO A 102 2.62 10.70 14.29
CA PRO A 102 1.81 9.56 13.86
C PRO A 102 0.92 9.91 12.65
N LEU A 103 0.37 11.12 12.62
CA LEU A 103 -0.45 11.60 11.49
C LEU A 103 0.38 11.70 10.21
N ALA A 104 1.59 12.26 10.30
CA ALA A 104 2.51 12.34 9.17
C ALA A 104 2.93 10.96 8.66
N ILE A 105 3.24 10.02 9.56
CA ILE A 105 3.57 8.63 9.21
C ILE A 105 2.41 7.95 8.50
N TRP A 106 1.18 8.15 8.98
CA TRP A 106 -0.02 7.56 8.38
C TRP A 106 -0.29 8.10 6.97
N ILE A 107 -0.24 9.42 6.79
CA ILE A 107 -0.41 10.06 5.48
C ILE A 107 0.69 9.62 4.52
N TYR A 108 1.94 9.63 4.98
CA TYR A 108 3.06 9.17 4.17
C TYR A 108 2.94 7.67 3.82
N GLY A 109 2.42 6.85 4.72
CA GLY A 109 2.16 5.43 4.47
C GLY A 109 1.09 5.17 3.41
N MET A 110 0.10 6.05 3.28
CA MET A 110 -0.87 6.00 2.16
C MET A 110 -0.20 6.36 0.84
N TYR A 111 0.60 7.43 0.82
CA TYR A 111 1.36 7.86 -0.36
C TYR A 111 2.35 6.79 -0.82
N ASP A 112 3.09 6.19 0.12
CA ASP A 112 4.06 5.13 -0.16
C ASP A 112 3.39 3.88 -0.74
N ALA A 113 2.24 3.46 -0.19
CA ALA A 113 1.47 2.34 -0.73
C ALA A 113 0.96 2.63 -2.15
N TYR A 114 0.47 3.83 -2.41
CA TYR A 114 0.04 4.27 -3.74
C TYR A 114 1.21 4.19 -4.74
N LYS A 115 2.34 4.81 -4.40
CA LYS A 115 3.52 4.84 -5.27
C LYS A 115 4.14 3.46 -5.47
N GLY A 116 4.14 2.61 -4.45
CA GLY A 116 4.59 1.23 -4.57
C GLY A 116 3.77 0.44 -5.60
N ALA A 117 2.47 0.66 -5.67
CA ALA A 117 1.63 0.03 -6.69
C ALA A 117 1.91 0.57 -8.11
N GLU A 118 2.12 1.89 -8.26
CA GLU A 118 2.53 2.47 -9.56
C GLU A 118 3.87 1.91 -10.03
N LYS A 119 4.86 1.83 -9.14
CA LYS A 119 6.18 1.25 -9.44
C LYS A 119 6.08 -0.20 -9.90
N ILE A 120 5.22 -0.99 -9.26
CA ILE A 120 4.93 -2.37 -9.68
C ILE A 120 4.32 -2.40 -11.08
N ASN A 121 3.33 -1.54 -11.37
CA ASN A 121 2.69 -1.47 -12.69
C ASN A 121 3.65 -1.01 -13.80
N ASN A 122 4.60 -0.14 -13.46
CA ASN A 122 5.64 0.35 -14.36
C ASN A 122 6.80 -0.65 -14.56
N GLY A 123 6.84 -1.74 -13.79
CA GLY A 123 7.96 -2.69 -13.81
C GLY A 123 9.23 -2.19 -13.13
N GLU A 124 9.14 -1.09 -12.36
CA GLU A 124 10.26 -0.56 -11.55
C GLU A 124 10.53 -1.43 -10.32
N GLU A 125 9.52 -2.14 -9.83
CA GLU A 125 9.61 -3.06 -8.69
C GLU A 125 8.97 -4.41 -9.01
N ILE A 126 9.66 -5.49 -8.61
CA ILE A 126 9.17 -6.85 -8.83
C ILE A 126 8.06 -7.16 -7.85
N PHE A 127 6.92 -7.59 -8.38
CA PHE A 127 5.81 -8.04 -7.57
C PHE A 127 5.98 -9.51 -7.15
N SER A 128 6.14 -9.76 -5.85
CA SER A 128 6.44 -11.07 -5.27
C SER A 128 5.20 -11.87 -4.81
N GLY A 129 3.98 -11.37 -5.02
CA GLY A 129 2.77 -11.91 -4.37
C GLY A 129 2.26 -10.99 -3.26
N LYS A 130 0.99 -11.12 -2.84
CA LYS A 130 0.52 -10.41 -1.62
C LYS A 130 1.27 -10.98 -0.42
N SER A 131 1.56 -10.15 0.57
CA SER A 131 2.08 -10.65 1.86
C SER A 131 1.06 -11.59 2.51
N VAL A 132 1.52 -12.64 3.19
CA VAL A 132 0.64 -13.49 4.02
C VAL A 132 -0.06 -12.66 5.10
N LEU A 133 0.62 -11.63 5.61
CA LEU A 133 0.09 -10.71 6.62
C LEU A 133 -1.05 -9.84 6.09
N PHE A 134 -1.29 -9.80 4.77
CA PHE A 134 -2.42 -9.07 4.18
C PHE A 134 -3.78 -9.44 4.82
N TRP A 135 -3.95 -10.69 5.24
CA TRP A 135 -5.19 -11.17 5.86
C TRP A 135 -5.32 -10.82 7.35
N LEU A 136 -4.23 -10.41 8.00
CA LEU A 136 -4.21 -10.16 9.44
C LEU A 136 -5.27 -9.13 9.88
N PRO A 137 -5.43 -7.95 9.25
CA PRO A 137 -6.45 -6.99 9.66
C PRO A 137 -7.87 -7.55 9.54
N VAL A 138 -8.15 -8.33 8.49
CA VAL A 138 -9.47 -8.94 8.25
C VAL A 138 -9.78 -9.98 9.33
N VAL A 139 -8.81 -10.84 9.66
CA VAL A 139 -8.96 -11.86 10.70
C VAL A 139 -9.18 -11.21 12.07
N LEU A 140 -8.41 -10.16 12.39
CA LEU A 140 -8.57 -9.42 13.64
C LEU A 140 -9.96 -8.78 13.74
N LEU A 141 -10.45 -8.14 12.67
CA LEU A 141 -11.80 -7.58 12.63
C LEU A 141 -12.88 -8.66 12.83
N GLY A 142 -12.72 -9.83 12.20
CA GLY A 142 -13.62 -10.96 12.39
C GLY A 142 -13.65 -11.46 13.83
N ILE A 143 -12.48 -11.59 14.48
CA ILE A 143 -12.38 -11.99 15.89
C ILE A 143 -13.07 -10.94 16.79
N VAL A 144 -12.79 -9.65 16.59
CA VAL A 144 -13.40 -8.57 17.36
C VAL A 144 -14.92 -8.61 17.23
N LEU A 145 -15.45 -8.78 16.00
CA LEU A 145 -16.88 -8.89 15.76
C LEU A 145 -17.52 -10.09 16.47
N ILE A 146 -16.87 -11.25 16.46
CA ILE A 146 -17.38 -12.44 17.15
C ILE A 146 -17.43 -12.21 18.66
N LEU A 147 -16.36 -11.62 19.23
CA LEU A 147 -16.28 -11.33 20.66
C LEU A 147 -17.34 -10.31 21.08
N THR A 148 -17.58 -9.27 20.29
CA THR A 148 -18.60 -8.26 20.60
C THR A 148 -20.01 -8.85 20.54
N LEU A 149 -20.33 -9.64 19.52
CA LEU A 149 -21.62 -10.32 19.42
C LEU A 149 -21.85 -11.31 20.58
N SER A 150 -20.81 -12.05 20.97
CA SER A 150 -20.88 -12.98 22.10
C SER A 150 -21.12 -12.25 23.42
N ALA A 151 -20.46 -11.10 23.62
CA ALA A 151 -20.67 -10.26 24.80
C ALA A 151 -22.10 -9.69 24.84
N ILE A 152 -22.62 -9.21 23.71
CA ILE A 152 -24.00 -8.70 23.61
C ILE A 152 -25.00 -9.82 23.94
N PHE A 153 -24.82 -11.01 23.37
CA PHE A 153 -25.68 -12.16 23.65
C PHE A 153 -25.67 -12.53 25.13
N LEU A 154 -24.49 -12.55 25.78
CA LEU A 154 -24.37 -12.81 27.21
C LEU A 154 -25.09 -11.76 28.06
N VAL A 155 -24.97 -10.47 27.71
CA VAL A 155 -25.67 -9.41 28.44
C VAL A 155 -27.19 -9.54 28.31
N LEU A 156 -27.68 -9.89 27.11
CA LEU A 156 -29.10 -10.09 26.84
C LEU A 156 -29.66 -11.34 27.53
N SER A 157 -28.88 -12.38 27.76
CA SER A 157 -29.34 -13.59 28.45
C SER A 157 -29.38 -13.45 29.98
N LEU A 158 -28.77 -12.39 30.53
CA LEU A 158 -28.80 -12.07 31.96
C LEU A 158 -30.00 -11.18 32.35
N HIS A 159 -30.76 -10.66 31.38
CA HIS A 159 -31.96 -9.84 31.58
C HIS A 159 -33.21 -10.61 31.16
#